data_AF-A0A3N9UYY2-F1
#
_entry.id   AF-A0A3N9UYY2-F1
#
_cell.length_a   1.000
_cell.length_b   1.000
_cell.length_c   1.000
_cell.angle_alpha   90.00
_cell.angle_beta   90.00
_cell.angle_gamma   90.00
#
_symmetry.space_group_name_H-M   'P 1'
#
loop_
_entity.id
_entity.type
_entity.pdbx_description
1 polymer ?
#
loop_
_entity_poly.entity_id
_entity_poly.type
_entity_poly.pdbx_seq_one_letter_code
_entity_poly.pdbx_strand_id
1 'polypeptide(L)'
;QGRAIRVRVSTRPSEWRECQVLYITADDAQRIDTVLRSTAQYPVLTISDAPDFVQAGGIIGLKLRAGRIRFDINQGAARQAGLKLSSQLLKLADEVLP
;
A
#
# COMPACT_ATOMS: atom_id res chain seq x y z
N GLN A 1 5.45 20.72 -6.82
CA GLN A 1 6.49 20.99 -5.80
C GLN A 1 7.29 19.71 -5.55
N GLY A 2 8.61 19.80 -5.41
CA GLY A 2 9.50 18.65 -5.28
C GLY A 2 9.75 18.27 -3.82
N ARG A 3 8.93 17.38 -3.24
CA ARG A 3 9.27 16.72 -1.98
C ARG A 3 10.26 15.60 -2.27
N ALA A 4 11.44 15.64 -1.66
CA ALA A 4 12.44 14.58 -1.83
C ALA A 4 11.89 13.22 -1.36
N ILE A 5 12.08 12.19 -2.18
CA ILE A 5 11.75 10.81 -1.84
C ILE A 5 13.04 10.14 -1.38
N ARG A 6 13.05 9.61 -0.16
CA ARG A 6 14.14 8.78 0.37
C ARG A 6 13.70 7.34 0.38
N VAL A 7 14.46 6.48 -0.30
CA VAL A 7 14.18 5.04 -0.36
C VAL A 7 15.04 4.34 0.69
N ARG A 8 14.39 3.50 1.51
CA ARG A 8 15.05 2.60 2.46
C ARG A 8 14.70 1.17 2.06
N VAL A 9 15.70 0.27 2.04
CA VAL A 9 15.53 -1.15 1.71
C VAL A 9 15.87 -1.97 2.95
N SER A 10 15.25 -3.15 3.10
CA SER A 10 15.50 -4.07 4.21
C SER A 10 15.30 -3.44 5.59
N THR A 11 14.20 -2.71 5.76
CA THR A 11 13.85 -2.00 7.00
C THR A 11 13.30 -2.95 8.06
N ARG A 12 13.50 -2.60 9.34
CA ARG A 12 12.96 -3.33 10.48
C ARG A 12 11.53 -2.87 10.78
N PRO A 13 10.71 -3.72 11.45
CA PRO A 13 9.34 -3.34 11.84
C PRO A 13 9.21 -2.01 12.58
N SER A 14 10.20 -1.64 13.40
CA SER A 14 10.25 -0.38 14.12
C SER A 14 10.31 0.85 13.20
N GLU A 15 10.87 0.71 11.99
CA GLU A 15 11.09 1.79 11.04
C GLU A 15 9.93 2.00 10.07
N TRP A 16 9.03 1.00 9.93
CA TRP A 16 7.93 1.05 8.97
C TRP A 16 7.00 2.25 9.19
N ARG A 17 6.80 2.64 10.44
CA ARG A 17 5.97 3.78 10.85
C ARG A 17 6.57 5.14 10.52
N GLU A 18 7.89 5.19 10.26
CA GLU A 18 8.57 6.41 9.85
C GLU A 18 8.45 6.67 8.34
N CYS A 19 8.05 5.66 7.57
CA CYS A 19 7.87 5.76 6.14
C CYS A 19 6.50 6.34 5.80
N GLN A 20 6.42 7.20 4.79
CA GLN A 20 5.10 7.63 4.27
C GLN A 20 4.52 6.62 3.28
N VAL A 21 5.38 5.82 2.66
CA VAL A 21 5.01 4.76 1.72
C VAL A 21 5.82 3.52 2.07
N LEU A 22 5.15 2.39 2.21
CA LEU A 22 5.78 1.10 2.41
C LEU A 22 5.39 0.16 1.27
N TYR A 23 6.40 -0.26 0.50
CA TYR A 23 6.23 -1.27 -0.54
C TYR A 23 6.60 -2.64 0.01
N ILE A 24 5.71 -3.62 -0.16
CA ILE A 24 5.88 -5.01 0.26
C ILE A 24 5.88 -5.87 -0.99
N THR A 25 6.96 -6.62 -1.24
CA THR A 25 7.03 -7.55 -2.37
C THR A 25 6.20 -8.81 -2.08
N ALA A 26 5.64 -9.42 -3.12
CA ALA A 26 4.99 -10.73 -3.07
C ALA A 26 5.88 -11.83 -2.47
N ASP A 27 7.19 -11.74 -2.64
CA ASP A 27 8.16 -12.70 -2.07
C ASP A 27 8.22 -12.63 -0.53
N ASP A 28 7.75 -11.53 0.05
CA ASP A 28 7.64 -11.30 1.50
C ASP A 28 6.23 -11.61 2.03
N ALA A 29 5.46 -12.51 1.38
CA ALA A 29 4.07 -12.83 1.74
C ALA A 29 3.86 -13.14 3.24
N GLN A 30 4.81 -13.85 3.87
CA GLN A 30 4.76 -14.18 5.31
C GLN A 30 4.78 -12.95 6.22
N ARG A 31 5.25 -11.80 5.72
CA ARG A 31 5.35 -10.55 6.48
C ARG A 31 4.16 -9.63 6.26
N ILE A 32 3.32 -9.85 5.23
CA ILE A 32 2.19 -8.98 4.89
C ILE A 32 1.31 -8.73 6.12
N ASP A 33 0.84 -9.78 6.77
CA ASP A 33 -0.01 -9.67 7.95
C ASP A 33 0.65 -8.85 9.07
N THR A 34 1.95 -9.05 9.29
CA THR A 34 2.71 -8.34 10.33
C THR A 34 2.87 -6.87 9.98
N VAL A 35 3.17 -6.58 8.71
CA VAL A 35 3.23 -5.21 8.18
C VAL A 35 1.89 -4.52 8.38
N LEU A 36 0.80 -5.10 7.87
CA LEU A 36 -0.54 -4.50 7.93
C LEU A 36 -0.95 -4.21 9.37
N ARG A 37 -0.77 -5.16 10.30
CA ARG A 37 -1.04 -4.92 11.73
C ARG A 37 -0.20 -3.79 12.32
N SER A 38 1.07 -3.72 11.97
CA SER A 38 2.00 -2.74 12.54
C SER A 38 1.84 -1.32 12.00
N THR A 39 1.23 -1.17 10.82
CA THR A 39 1.01 0.11 10.13
C THR A 39 -0.44 0.58 10.12
N ALA A 40 -1.42 -0.26 10.49
CA ALA A 40 -2.86 0.02 10.37
C ALA A 40 -3.32 1.36 10.98
N GLN A 41 -2.65 1.83 12.03
CA GLN A 41 -3.00 3.07 12.75
C GLN A 41 -2.08 4.25 12.45
N TYR A 42 -1.14 4.09 11.51
CA TYR A 42 -0.19 5.11 11.13
C TYR A 42 -0.48 5.62 9.72
N PRO A 43 -0.18 6.88 9.41
CA PRO A 43 -0.37 7.45 8.07
C PRO A 43 0.68 6.94 7.07
N VAL A 44 0.69 5.62 6.87
CA VAL A 44 1.61 4.89 5.99
C VAL A 44 0.81 4.31 4.83
N LEU A 45 1.12 4.74 3.62
CA LEU A 45 0.54 4.16 2.41
C LEU A 45 1.19 2.80 2.12
N THR A 46 0.44 1.72 2.28
CA THR A 46 0.94 0.37 1.95
C THR A 46 0.64 0.02 0.50
N ILE A 47 1.65 -0.49 -0.19
CA ILE A 47 1.58 -0.90 -1.60
C ILE A 47 2.21 -2.28 -1.73
N SER A 48 1.60 -3.19 -2.48
CA SER A 48 2.19 -4.51 -2.75
C SER A 48 1.79 -5.05 -4.09
N ASP A 49 2.65 -5.87 -4.70
CA ASP A 49 2.35 -6.72 -5.87
C ASP A 49 1.91 -8.14 -5.47
N ALA A 50 1.70 -8.39 -4.18
CA ALA A 50 1.17 -9.66 -3.70
C ALA A 50 -0.29 -9.87 -4.16
N PRO A 51 -0.66 -11.11 -4.56
CA PRO A 51 -2.05 -11.46 -4.81
C PRO A 51 -2.94 -11.15 -3.61
N ASP A 52 -4.19 -10.73 -3.88
CA ASP A 52 -5.23 -10.48 -2.88
C ASP A 52 -4.86 -9.46 -1.77
N PHE A 53 -3.83 -8.62 -2.00
CA PHE A 53 -3.32 -7.70 -0.99
C PHE A 53 -4.37 -6.70 -0.47
N VAL A 54 -5.23 -6.20 -1.34
CA VAL A 54 -6.29 -5.25 -0.94
C VAL A 54 -7.38 -5.95 -0.12
N GLN A 55 -7.67 -7.21 -0.40
CA GLN A 55 -8.58 -8.06 0.38
C GLN A 55 -7.99 -8.41 1.75
N ALA A 56 -6.67 -8.56 1.84
CA ALA A 56 -5.96 -8.77 3.11
C ALA A 56 -5.88 -7.51 4.01
N GLY A 57 -6.34 -6.35 3.54
CA GLY A 57 -6.35 -5.09 4.29
C GLY A 57 -5.22 -4.12 3.92
N GLY A 58 -4.46 -4.41 2.87
CA GLY A 58 -3.52 -3.47 2.24
C GLY A 58 -4.22 -2.36 1.47
N ILE A 59 -3.55 -1.22 1.26
CA ILE A 59 -4.19 -0.04 0.65
C ILE A 59 -4.16 -0.09 -0.88
N ILE A 60 -3.01 -0.32 -1.51
CA ILE A 60 -2.89 -0.40 -2.97
C ILE A 60 -2.28 -1.75 -3.37
N GLY A 61 -3.03 -2.54 -4.15
CA GLY A 61 -2.54 -3.78 -4.75
C GLY A 61 -2.16 -3.53 -6.21
N LEU A 62 -0.89 -3.73 -6.58
CA LEU A 62 -0.41 -3.65 -7.94
C LEU A 62 -0.64 -4.99 -8.66
N LYS A 63 -1.02 -4.92 -9.94
CA LYS A 63 -1.17 -6.10 -10.78
C LYS A 63 -0.70 -5.83 -12.19
N LEU A 64 -0.06 -6.82 -12.81
CA LEU A 64 0.32 -6.75 -14.21
C LEU A 64 -0.83 -7.28 -15.08
N ARG A 65 -1.40 -6.43 -15.93
CA ARG A 65 -2.46 -6.80 -16.88
C ARG A 65 -2.05 -6.37 -18.29
N ALA A 66 -1.94 -7.33 -19.21
CA ALA A 66 -1.56 -7.08 -20.61
C ALA A 66 -0.29 -6.21 -20.75
N GLY A 67 0.74 -6.50 -19.94
CA GLY A 67 2.01 -5.76 -19.96
C GLY A 67 1.98 -4.37 -19.34
N ARG A 68 0.87 -3.97 -18.70
CA ARG A 68 0.72 -2.67 -18.02
C ARG A 68 0.46 -2.87 -16.54
N ILE A 69 1.05 -2.01 -15.71
CA ILE A 69 0.72 -1.94 -14.29
C ILE A 69 -0.67 -1.33 -14.14
N ARG A 70 -1.56 -2.09 -13.49
CA ARG A 70 -2.85 -1.66 -12.98
C ARG A 70 -2.84 -1.79 -11.46
N PHE A 71 -3.88 -1.31 -10.81
CA PHE A 71 -3.97 -1.41 -9.36
C PHE A 71 -5.41 -1.41 -8.86
N ASP A 72 -5.60 -2.06 -7.73
CA ASP A 72 -6.80 -2.01 -6.91
C ASP A 72 -6.54 -1.18 -5.66
N ILE A 73 -7.59 -0.59 -5.11
CA ILE A 73 -7.50 0.25 -3.92
C ILE A 73 -8.47 -0.24 -2.85
N ASN A 74 -7.98 -0.37 -1.61
CA ASN A 74 -8.82 -0.46 -0.44
C ASN A 74 -8.97 0.94 0.19
N GLN A 75 -10.07 1.62 -0.14
CA GLN A 75 -10.36 2.96 0.38
C GLN A 75 -10.68 2.92 1.88
N GLY A 76 -11.26 1.82 2.37
CA GLY A 76 -11.54 1.60 3.79
C GLY A 76 -10.25 1.59 4.61
N ALA A 77 -9.26 0.80 4.18
CA ALA A 77 -7.94 0.73 4.80
C ALA A 77 -7.22 2.09 4.77
N ALA A 78 -7.30 2.84 3.65
CA ALA A 78 -6.73 4.18 3.57
C ALA A 78 -7.36 5.13 4.61
N ARG A 79 -8.69 5.09 4.76
CA ARG A 79 -9.42 5.91 5.74
C ARG A 79 -9.04 5.54 7.17
N GLN A 80 -8.93 4.24 7.48
CA GLN A 80 -8.50 3.75 8.79
C GLN A 80 -7.09 4.22 9.16
N ALA A 81 -6.17 4.25 8.19
CA ALA A 81 -4.81 4.79 8.34
C ALA A 81 -4.75 6.33 8.40
N GLY A 82 -5.89 7.02 8.32
CA GLY A 82 -5.95 8.49 8.30
C GLY A 82 -5.46 9.12 6.99
N LEU A 83 -5.40 8.34 5.90
CA LEU A 83 -4.95 8.80 4.58
C LEU A 83 -6.13 9.26 3.72
N LYS A 84 -5.94 10.40 3.06
CA LYS A 84 -6.88 10.92 2.07
C LYS A 84 -6.36 10.63 0.67
N LEU A 85 -6.98 9.69 -0.02
CA LEU A 85 -6.70 9.41 -1.42
C LEU A 85 -7.40 10.44 -2.32
N SER A 86 -6.70 10.91 -3.35
CA SER A 86 -7.28 11.86 -4.30
C SER A 86 -8.34 11.17 -5.17
N SER A 87 -9.40 11.88 -5.52
CA SER A 87 -10.44 11.36 -6.42
C SER A 87 -9.89 11.03 -7.81
N GLN A 88 -8.83 11.73 -8.25
CA GLN A 88 -8.14 11.44 -9.50
C GLN A 88 -7.44 10.08 -9.47
N LEU A 89 -6.81 9.72 -8.35
CA LEU A 89 -6.20 8.39 -8.17
C LEU A 89 -7.26 7.28 -8.19
N LEU A 90 -8.37 7.49 -7.47
CA LEU A 90 -9.46 6.50 -7.40
C LEU A 90 -10.06 6.20 -8.78
N LYS A 91 -10.19 7.20 -9.66
CA LYS A 91 -10.68 7.02 -11.04
C LYS A 91 -9.77 6.15 -11.92
N LEU A 92 -8.51 5.96 -11.54
CA LEU A 92 -7.54 5.19 -12.31
C LEU A 92 -7.47 3.72 -11.88
N ALA A 93 -7.99 3.39 -10.69
CA ALA A 93 -8.02 2.03 -10.15
C ALA A 93 -8.93 1.11 -10.99
N ASP A 94 -8.58 -0.18 -11.05
CA ASP A 94 -9.45 -1.21 -11.63
C ASP A 94 -10.62 -1.54 -10.68
N GLU A 95 -10.34 -1.61 -9.38
CA GLU A 95 -11.31 -1.88 -8.33
C GLU A 95 -11.08 -0.99 -7.11
N VAL A 96 -12.17 -0.62 -6.43
CA VAL A 96 -12.12 0.15 -5.17
C VAL A 96 -12.98 -0.54 -4.12
N LEU A 97 -12.34 -1.10 -3.09
CA LEU A 97 -13.01 -1.64 -1.90
C LEU A 97 -13.35 -0.46 -0.96
N PRO A 98 -14.60 -0.37 -0.47
CA PRO A 98 -15.05 0.73 0.36
C PRO A 98 -14.40 0.76 1.74
#